data_AF-A0A923A489-F1
#
_entry.id   AF-A0A923A489-F1
#
_cell.length_a   1.000
_cell.length_b   1.000
_cell.length_c   1.000
_cell.angle_alpha   90.00
_cell.angle_beta   90.00
_cell.angle_gamma   90.00
#
_symmetry.space_group_name_H-M   'P 1'
#
loop_
_entity.id
_entity.type
_entity.pdbx_description
1 polymer ?
#
loop_
_entity_poly.entity_id
_entity_poly.type
_entity_poly.pdbx_seq_one_letter_code
_entity_poly.pdbx_strand_id
1 'polypeptide(L)' 'MKIHDNFSYTRTLLFLFAAIVLLTSGCGGKIDGEPPIEKIKVSLVNVPTYSIILEDMKEEGNFFKTYFHKYRIVQENEG' A
#
# COMPACT_ATOMS: atom_id res chain seq x y z
N MET A 1 -30.02 43.68 -12.02
CA MET A 1 -30.11 42.82 -10.81
C MET A 1 -29.60 41.42 -11.17
N LYS A 2 -28.27 41.17 -11.04
CA LYS A 2 -27.60 39.87 -11.29
C LYS A 2 -26.36 39.72 -10.39
N ILE A 3 -26.48 40.06 -9.10
CA ILE A 3 -25.35 40.03 -8.15
C ILE A 3 -25.52 38.93 -7.09
N HIS A 4 -26.75 38.43 -6.88
CA HIS A 4 -27.03 37.37 -5.90
C HIS A 4 -26.65 35.95 -6.36
N ASP A 5 -26.62 35.69 -7.67
CA ASP A 5 -26.34 34.34 -8.17
C ASP A 5 -24.87 33.96 -7.95
N ASN A 6 -23.93 34.87 -8.23
CA ASN A 6 -22.49 34.63 -8.13
C ASN A 6 -22.01 34.23 -6.71
N PHE A 7 -22.68 34.72 -5.67
CA PHE A 7 -22.36 34.45 -4.26
C PHE A 7 -22.75 33.03 -3.83
N SER A 8 -23.80 32.47 -4.43
CA SER A 8 -24.25 31.09 -4.16
C SER A 8 -23.38 30.07 -4.91
N TYR A 9 -23.03 30.37 -6.16
CA TYR A 9 -22.18 29.50 -6.98
C TYR A 9 -20.76 29.37 -6.44
N THR A 10 -20.15 30.45 -5.93
CA THR A 10 -18.80 30.41 -5.34
C THR A 10 -18.74 29.55 -4.08
N ARG A 11 -19.75 29.65 -3.20
CA ARG A 11 -19.84 28.80 -2.00
C ARG A 11 -20.04 27.33 -2.36
N THR A 12 -20.92 27.07 -3.33
CA THR A 12 -21.18 25.71 -3.83
C THR A 12 -19.93 25.09 -4.47
N LEU A 13 -19.19 25.86 -5.28
CA LEU A 13 -17.90 25.45 -5.86
C LEU A 13 -16.85 25.15 -4.80
N LEU A 14 -16.79 25.97 -3.74
CA LEU A 14 -15.84 25.77 -2.64
C LEU A 14 -16.14 24.47 -1.87
N PHE A 15 -17.41 24.18 -1.58
CA PHE A 15 -17.81 22.92 -0.95
C PHE A 15 -17.51 21.71 -1.84
N LEU A 16 -17.76 21.82 -3.14
CA LEU A 16 -17.50 20.76 -4.10
C LEU A 16 -15.99 20.51 -4.25
N PHE A 17 -15.17 21.56 -4.26
CA PHE A 17 -13.72 21.45 -4.27
C PHE A 17 -13.19 20.82 -2.96
N ALA A 18 -13.70 21.24 -1.81
CA ALA A 18 -13.32 20.64 -0.52
C ALA A 18 -13.69 19.14 -0.45
N ALA A 19 -14.85 18.75 -0.98
CA ALA A 19 -15.26 17.35 -1.06
C ALA A 19 -14.33 16.54 -1.98
N ILE A 20 -13.91 17.09 -3.12
CA ILE A 20 -12.95 16.45 -4.02
C ILE A 20 -11.60 16.26 -3.32
N VAL A 21 -11.08 17.29 -2.64
CA VAL A 21 -9.81 17.20 -1.90
C VAL A 21 -9.85 16.08 -0.86
N LEU A 22 -10.95 15.99 -0.08
CA LEU A 22 -11.15 14.94 0.92
C LEU A 22 -11.29 13.53 0.32
N LEU A 23 -11.88 13.41 -0.88
CA LEU A 23 -11.96 12.14 -1.60
C LEU A 23 -10.62 11.74 -2.24
N THR A 24 -9.78 12.71 -2.60
CA THR A 24 -8.44 12.46 -3.16
C THR A 24 -7.35 12.28 -2.11
N SER A 25 -7.61 12.57 -0.83
CA SER A 25 -6.74 12.15 0.27
C SER A 25 -6.91 10.65 0.56
N GLY A 26 -6.70 9.83 -0.46
CA GLY A 26 -6.52 8.40 -0.32
C GLY A 26 -5.23 8.14 0.44
N CYS A 27 -5.33 7.36 1.52
CA CYS A 27 -4.19 6.88 2.29
C CYS A 27 -3.29 6.04 1.36
N GLY A 28 -2.28 6.67 0.75
CA GLY A 28 -1.11 5.99 0.18
C GLY A 28 -0.21 5.40 1.27
N GLY A 29 -0.85 4.92 2.35
CA GLY A 29 -0.19 4.30 3.46
C GLY A 29 0.49 3.06 2.95
N LYS A 30 1.82 3.09 2.96
CA LYS A 30 2.59 1.92 3.37
C LYS A 30 2.07 1.57 4.77
N ILE A 31 0.95 0.86 4.80
CA ILE A 31 0.39 0.28 6.00
C ILE A 31 1.42 -0.79 6.39
N ASP A 32 2.11 -0.50 7.49
CA ASP A 32 2.84 -1.45 8.31
C ASP A 32 4.24 -1.89 7.83
N GLY A 33 5.22 -1.05 8.15
CA GLY A 33 6.57 -1.51 8.48
C GLY A 33 7.44 -1.95 7.30
N GLU A 34 8.71 -2.22 7.62
CA GLU A 34 9.66 -2.79 6.68
C GLU A 34 9.09 -4.05 6.03
N PRO A 35 9.22 -4.23 4.70
CA PRO A 35 8.62 -5.38 4.04
C PRO A 35 9.20 -6.67 4.63
N PRO A 36 8.41 -7.74 4.77
CA PRO A 36 8.83 -8.97 5.47
C PRO A 36 10.17 -9.54 4.98
N ILE A 37 10.48 -9.33 3.70
CA ILE A 37 11.75 -9.73 3.09
C ILE A 37 12.98 -9.10 3.76
N GLU A 38 12.90 -7.84 4.22
CA GLU A 38 14.04 -7.20 4.88
C GLU A 38 14.30 -7.83 6.25
N LYS A 39 13.25 -8.16 6.99
CA LYS A 39 13.38 -8.91 8.25
C LYS A 39 14.02 -10.28 8.04
N ILE A 40 13.66 -10.97 6.95
CA ILE A 40 14.24 -12.26 6.59
C ILE A 40 15.73 -12.12 6.26
N LYS A 41 16.12 -11.11 5.45
CA LYS A 41 17.54 -10.84 5.15
C LYS A 41 18.36 -10.58 6.40
N VAL A 42 17.85 -9.76 7.31
CA VAL A 42 18.51 -9.48 8.60
C VAL A 42 18.70 -10.75 9.42
N SER A 43 17.69 -11.64 9.47
CA SER A 43 17.80 -12.91 10.20
C SER A 43 18.82 -13.89 9.61
N LEU A 44 19.15 -13.75 8.32
CA LEU A 44 20.05 -14.65 7.58
C LEU A 44 21.44 -14.05 7.37
N VAL A 45 21.78 -12.94 8.03
CA VAL A 45 23.06 -12.23 7.85
C VAL A 45 24.30 -13.11 8.09
N ASN A 46 24.19 -14.14 8.93
CA ASN A 46 25.27 -15.07 9.26
C ASN A 46 25.20 -16.39 8.48
N VAL A 47 24.24 -16.55 7.57
CA VAL A 47 24.13 -17.75 6.72
C VAL A 47 24.93 -17.52 5.44
N PRO A 48 25.95 -18.33 5.14
CA PRO A 48 26.88 -18.07 4.04
C PRO A 48 26.19 -18.10 2.68
N THR A 49 25.28 -19.05 2.48
CA THR A 49 24.49 -19.21 1.26
C THR A 49 23.06 -19.58 1.61
N TYR A 50 22.11 -18.80 1.10
CA TYR A 50 20.69 -19.12 1.21
C TYR A 50 19.94 -18.68 -0.05
N SER A 51 18.83 -19.34 -0.33
CA SER A 51 17.88 -18.95 -1.37
C SER A 51 16.54 -18.62 -0.71
N ILE A 52 15.92 -17.52 -1.13
CA ILE A 52 14.56 -17.15 -0.75
C ILE A 52 13.67 -17.34 -1.97
N ILE A 53 12.71 -18.24 -1.88
CA ILE A 53 11.71 -18.49 -2.91
C ILE A 53 10.43 -17.76 -2.49
N LEU A 54 9.94 -16.89 -3.37
CA LEU A 54 8.66 -16.21 -3.21
C LEU A 54 7.57 -17.01 -3.92
N GLU A 55 6.61 -17.50 -3.16
CA GLU A 55 5.42 -18.18 -3.67
C GLU A 55 4.24 -17.21 -3.60
N ASP A 56 3.71 -16.82 -4.76
CA ASP A 56 2.47 -16.06 -4.85
C ASP A 56 1.30 -16.95 -4.45
N MET A 57 0.48 -16.48 -3.51
CA MET A 57 -0.68 -17.20 -3.02
C MET A 57 -1.96 -16.65 -3.65
N LYS A 58 -3.06 -16.69 -2.90
CA LYS A 58 -4.33 -16.10 -3.32
C LYS A 58 -4.26 -14.57 -3.34
N GLU A 59 -5.10 -13.99 -4.18
CA GLU A 59 -5.46 -12.57 -4.14
C GLU A 59 -6.88 -12.45 -3.60
N GLU A 60 -7.13 -11.46 -2.76
CA GLU A 60 -8.48 -11.18 -2.25
C GLU A 60 -8.86 -9.72 -2.52
N GLY A 61 -10.13 -9.49 -2.88
CA GLY A 61 -10.69 -8.16 -3.11
C GLY A 61 -10.92 -7.81 -4.58
N ASN A 62 -11.99 -7.04 -4.83
CA ASN A 62 -12.43 -6.70 -6.19
C ASN A 62 -11.95 -5.31 -6.66
N PHE A 63 -11.76 -4.36 -5.74
CA PHE A 63 -11.31 -2.99 -6.03
C PHE A 63 -10.00 -2.64 -5.32
N PHE A 64 -9.82 -3.14 -4.09
CA PHE A 64 -8.57 -3.09 -3.35
C PHE A 64 -8.08 -4.52 -3.19
N LYS A 65 -7.02 -4.89 -3.92
CA LYS A 65 -6.47 -6.23 -3.90
C LYS A 65 -5.50 -6.41 -2.74
N THR A 66 -5.64 -7.50 -2.02
CA THR A 66 -4.69 -7.98 -1.02
C THR A 66 -3.92 -9.14 -1.62
N TYR A 67 -2.59 -9.00 -1.69
CA TYR A 67 -1.69 -10.00 -2.23
C TYR A 67 -1.05 -10.77 -1.08
N PHE A 68 -1.28 -12.08 -1.04
CA PHE A 68 -0.65 -12.94 -0.06
C PHE A 68 0.58 -13.59 -0.69
N HIS A 69 1.72 -13.50 0.01
CA HIS A 69 2.96 -14.13 -0.42
C HIS A 69 3.50 -15.03 0.68
N LYS A 70 4.13 -16.14 0.28
CA LYS A 70 4.83 -17.05 1.17
C LYS A 70 6.30 -17.08 0.82
N TYR A 71 7.15 -16.88 1.82
CA TYR A 71 8.61 -16.94 1.68
C TYR A 71 9.12 -18.30 2.15
N ARG A 72 9.76 -19.05 1.27
CA ARG A 72 10.45 -20.30 1.62
C ARG A 72 11.95 -20.06 1.61
N ILE A 73 12.59 -20.34 2.73
CA ILE A 73 14.04 -20.20 2.89
C ILE A 73 14.67 -21.58 2.68
N VAL A 74 15.61 -21.68 1.75
CA VAL A 74 16.43 -22.86 1.51
C VAL A 74 17.86 -22.50 1.90
N GLN A 75 18.42 -23.24 2.84
CA GLN A 75 19.81 -23.09 3.27
C GLN A 75 20.57 -24.33 2.83
N GLU A 76 21.84 -24.15 2.47
CA GLU A 76 22.73 -25.27 2.26
C GLU A 76 23.09 -25.83 3.65
N ASN A 77 22.43 -26.92 4.03
CA ASN A 77 22.87 -27.66 5.20
C ASN A 77 24.18 -28.35 4.83
N GLU A 78 25.28 -27.92 5.42
CA GLU A 78 26.50 -28.73 5.45
C GLU A 78 26.20 -29.99 6.27
N GLY A 79 25.95 -31.11 5.55
CA GLY A 79 26.11 -32.51 6.01
C GLY A 79 25.48 -32.91 7.34
#